data_AF-A0A350DM40-F1
#
_entry.id   AF-A0A350DM40-F1
#
_cell.length_a   1.000
_cell.length_b   1.000
_cell.length_c   1.000
_cell.angle_alpha   90.00
_cell.angle_beta   90.00
_cell.angle_gamma   90.00
#
_symmetry.space_group_name_H-M   'P 1'
#
loop_
_entity.id
_entity.type
_entity.pdbx_description
1 polymer ?
#
loop_
_entity_poly.entity_id
_entity_poly.type
_entity_poly.pdbx_seq_one_letter_code
_entity_poly.pdbx_strand_id
1 'polypeptide(L)'
;AIEDVVNDCLKSHASNSSLISAHARRDAPGVYLYSHLNTASNDKAQPVTELPIDDAIMLGKIASLGFKIKHGFSYHGVAINLDCDLSAFNAINPCGYAGMQMLRLADFAAMDKQAQDKQLAAQAAEQSMPAMTNCLSYEQVTQKLIDNIAKRHAGHIKLRALAPK
;
A
#
# COMPACT_ATOMS: atom_id res chain seq x y z
N ALA A 1 -9.48 0.26 0.96
CA ALA A 1 -8.98 1.26 -0.01
C ALA A 1 -7.47 1.25 -0.03
N ILE A 2 -6.80 1.85 0.96
CA ILE A 2 -5.32 1.83 1.06
C ILE A 2 -4.81 0.38 1.03
N GLU A 3 -5.40 -0.49 1.85
CA GLU A 3 -5.11 -1.93 1.90
C GLU A 3 -5.19 -2.59 0.50
N ASP A 4 -6.33 -2.43 -0.18
CA ASP A 4 -6.56 -2.99 -1.52
C ASP A 4 -5.53 -2.50 -2.54
N VAL A 5 -5.22 -1.20 -2.52
CA VAL A 5 -4.30 -0.57 -3.48
C VAL A 5 -2.88 -1.07 -3.25
N VAL A 6 -2.44 -1.16 -2.00
CA VAL A 6 -1.12 -1.71 -1.67
C VAL A 6 -1.05 -3.17 -2.10
N ASN A 7 -2.08 -3.98 -1.81
CA ASN A 7 -2.12 -5.37 -2.26
C ASN A 7 -2.10 -5.51 -3.80
N ASP A 8 -2.81 -4.64 -4.52
CA ASP A 8 -2.79 -4.62 -5.99
C ASP A 8 -1.40 -4.29 -6.54
N CYS A 9 -0.71 -3.33 -5.92
CA CYS A 9 0.66 -2.96 -6.27
C CYS A 9 1.65 -4.11 -6.01
N LEU A 10 1.52 -4.81 -4.89
CA LEU A 10 2.36 -5.96 -4.54
C LEU A 10 2.18 -7.14 -5.52
N LYS A 11 0.94 -7.42 -5.93
CA LYS A 11 0.62 -8.52 -6.87
C LYS A 11 1.10 -8.27 -8.29
N SER A 12 1.09 -7.01 -8.74
CA SER A 12 1.37 -6.67 -10.13
C SER A 12 2.84 -6.89 -10.51
N HIS A 13 3.77 -6.98 -9.54
CA HIS A 13 5.19 -6.76 -9.80
C HIS A 13 6.13 -7.86 -9.35
N ALA A 14 5.65 -8.98 -8.80
CA ALA A 14 6.55 -10.00 -8.24
C ALA A 14 6.10 -11.44 -8.46
N SER A 15 7.00 -12.23 -9.04
CA SER A 15 6.94 -13.69 -9.14
C SER A 15 7.03 -14.41 -7.78
N ASN A 16 7.38 -13.69 -6.69
CA ASN A 16 7.52 -14.21 -5.32
C ASN A 16 6.65 -13.47 -4.26
N SER A 17 5.83 -12.48 -4.65
CA SER A 17 5.00 -11.70 -3.69
C SER A 17 3.68 -12.39 -3.30
N SER A 18 3.51 -13.66 -3.63
CA SER A 18 2.37 -14.46 -3.15
C SER A 18 2.33 -14.58 -1.63
N LEU A 19 3.46 -14.34 -0.95
CA LEU A 19 3.59 -14.49 0.50
C LEU A 19 3.45 -13.18 1.29
N ILE A 20 3.27 -12.03 0.63
CA ILE A 20 3.15 -10.74 1.33
C ILE A 20 1.78 -10.13 1.09
N SER A 21 1.11 -9.71 2.16
CA SER A 21 -0.16 -9.00 2.08
C SER A 21 -0.19 -7.76 2.97
N ALA A 22 -0.99 -6.79 2.57
CA ALA A 22 -1.25 -5.58 3.33
C ALA A 22 -2.59 -5.70 4.05
N HIS A 23 -2.63 -5.31 5.33
CA HIS A 23 -3.85 -5.29 6.15
C HIS A 23 -3.93 -4.05 7.05
N ALA A 24 -5.12 -3.48 7.16
CA ALA A 24 -5.46 -2.50 8.17
C ALA A 24 -5.72 -3.19 9.52
N ARG A 25 -5.36 -2.52 10.61
CA ARG A 25 -5.58 -2.98 11.97
C ARG A 25 -6.73 -2.22 12.64
N ARG A 26 -7.40 -2.87 13.60
CA ARG A 26 -8.47 -2.23 14.39
C ARG A 26 -7.93 -1.40 15.54
N ASP A 27 -6.82 -1.84 16.12
CA ASP A 27 -6.20 -1.24 17.30
C ASP A 27 -5.20 -0.12 16.96
N ALA A 28 -4.81 0.00 15.69
CA ALA A 28 -3.84 1.01 15.24
C ALA A 28 -4.21 1.60 13.87
N PRO A 29 -4.15 2.93 13.68
CA PRO A 29 -4.48 3.56 12.40
C PRO A 29 -3.40 3.28 11.35
N GLY A 30 -3.83 2.96 10.12
CA GLY A 30 -2.93 2.76 8.97
C GLY A 30 -3.00 1.35 8.37
N VAL A 31 -2.00 1.01 7.57
CA VAL A 31 -1.87 -0.28 6.88
C VAL A 31 -0.47 -0.86 7.12
N TYR A 32 -0.42 -2.17 7.33
CA TYR A 32 0.75 -2.93 7.73
C TYR A 32 0.96 -4.09 6.75
N LEU A 33 2.22 -4.46 6.51
CA LEU A 33 2.56 -5.63 5.71
C LEU A 33 2.78 -6.85 6.60
N TYR A 34 2.36 -7.99 6.09
CA TYR A 34 2.46 -9.29 6.74
C TYR A 34 3.11 -10.27 5.76
N SER A 35 4.02 -11.09 6.28
CA SER A 35 4.56 -12.25 5.56
C SER A 35 3.83 -13.51 6.02
N HIS A 36 3.34 -14.29 5.07
CA HIS A 36 2.74 -15.59 5.28
C HIS A 36 3.84 -16.65 5.21
N LEU A 37 3.87 -17.55 6.19
CA LEU A 37 4.75 -18.72 6.12
C LEU A 37 4.18 -19.66 5.06
N ASN A 38 5.04 -20.19 4.19
CA ASN A 38 4.62 -21.18 3.20
C ASN A 38 4.39 -22.52 3.91
N THR A 39 3.22 -22.71 4.52
CA THR A 39 2.79 -24.02 5.00
C THR A 39 2.39 -24.83 3.79
N ALA A 40 3.37 -25.48 3.17
CA ALA A 40 3.15 -26.45 2.10
C ALA A 40 2.41 -27.68 2.65
N SER A 41 1.10 -27.57 2.83
CA SER A 41 0.17 -28.69 2.99
C SER A 41 -1.28 -28.19 2.96
N ASN A 42 -1.82 -27.88 1.77
CA ASN A 42 -3.07 -28.49 1.29
C ASN A 42 -3.52 -27.92 -0.06
N ASP A 43 -4.01 -28.85 -0.86
CA ASP A 43 -4.23 -28.86 -2.30
C ASP A 43 -5.46 -28.05 -2.77
N LYS A 44 -5.64 -26.81 -2.29
CA LYS A 44 -6.72 -25.93 -2.79
C LYS A 44 -6.23 -24.50 -2.98
N ALA A 45 -6.15 -24.08 -4.24
CA ALA A 45 -5.88 -22.72 -4.66
C ALA A 45 -6.97 -21.75 -4.15
N GLN A 46 -6.79 -21.22 -2.94
CA GLN A 46 -7.61 -20.14 -2.40
C GLN A 46 -6.79 -18.84 -2.45
N PRO A 47 -7.36 -17.73 -2.95
CA PRO A 47 -6.63 -16.46 -3.06
C PRO A 47 -6.18 -15.95 -1.68
N VAL A 48 -4.86 -15.77 -1.53
CA VAL A 48 -4.11 -15.35 -0.33
C VAL A 48 -4.62 -14.10 0.40
N THR A 49 -5.48 -13.28 -0.22
CA THR A 49 -6.16 -12.16 0.45
C THR A 49 -7.14 -12.58 1.55
N GLU A 50 -7.43 -13.88 1.68
CA GLU A 50 -8.35 -14.46 2.66
C GLU A 50 -7.68 -15.40 3.68
N LEU A 51 -6.34 -15.53 3.67
CA LEU A 51 -5.65 -16.37 4.65
C LEU A 51 -5.79 -15.77 6.07
N PRO A 52 -5.97 -16.61 7.11
CA PRO A 52 -6.00 -16.15 8.50
C PRO A 52 -4.71 -15.38 8.82
N ILE A 53 -4.86 -14.13 9.30
CA ILE A 53 -3.73 -13.30 9.74
C ILE A 53 -3.07 -13.89 11.00
N ASP A 54 -3.74 -14.81 11.68
CA ASP A 54 -3.35 -15.36 12.98
C ASP A 54 -1.96 -16.02 12.97
N ASP A 55 -1.54 -16.57 11.82
CA ASP A 55 -0.21 -17.20 11.63
C ASP A 55 0.79 -16.32 10.84
N ALA A 56 0.39 -15.11 10.43
CA ALA A 56 1.19 -14.23 9.60
C ALA A 56 2.11 -13.33 10.44
N ILE A 57 3.37 -13.19 10.01
CA ILE A 57 4.36 -12.35 10.70
C ILE A 57 4.20 -10.90 10.23
N MET A 58 3.88 -9.99 11.15
CA MET A 58 3.82 -8.56 10.85
C MET A 58 5.23 -8.01 10.59
N LEU A 59 5.47 -7.50 9.39
CA LEU A 59 6.76 -6.98 8.95
C LEU A 59 6.96 -5.52 9.38
N GLY A 60 5.89 -4.72 9.29
CA GLY A 60 5.95 -3.30 9.58
C GLY A 60 4.83 -2.50 8.95
N LYS A 61 4.87 -1.20 9.16
CA LYS A 61 3.84 -0.26 8.71
C LYS A 61 4.22 0.42 7.40
N ILE A 62 3.33 0.39 6.41
CA ILE A 62 3.57 0.99 5.08
C ILE A 62 2.75 2.26 4.82
N ALA A 63 1.62 2.44 5.49
CA ALA A 63 0.80 3.64 5.33
C ALA A 63 0.21 4.14 6.64
N SER A 64 0.21 5.46 6.82
CA SER A 64 -0.33 6.15 7.98
C SER A 64 -1.63 6.86 7.64
N LEU A 65 -2.57 6.83 8.58
CA LEU A 65 -3.87 7.46 8.49
C LEU A 65 -4.06 8.39 9.67
N GLY A 66 -4.43 9.64 9.40
CA GLY A 66 -4.78 10.61 10.43
C GLY A 66 -5.91 11.47 9.91
N PHE A 67 -7.00 11.56 10.66
CA PHE A 67 -8.09 12.46 10.35
C PHE A 67 -8.56 13.19 11.60
N LYS A 68 -8.94 14.44 11.39
CA LYS A 68 -9.68 15.23 12.38
C LYS A 68 -10.89 15.81 11.68
N ILE A 69 -12.05 15.73 12.32
CA ILE A 69 -13.27 16.40 11.83
C ILE A 69 -13.52 17.61 12.74
N LYS A 70 -13.63 18.80 12.15
CA LYS A 70 -13.98 20.03 12.86
C LYS A 70 -14.87 20.90 11.97
N HIS A 71 -16.00 21.34 12.51
CA HIS A 71 -17.01 22.13 11.78
C HIS A 71 -17.47 21.51 10.46
N GLY A 72 -17.59 20.18 10.39
CA GLY A 72 -18.01 19.47 9.17
C GLY A 72 -16.91 19.26 8.13
N PHE A 73 -15.70 19.76 8.36
CA PHE A 73 -14.56 19.57 7.46
C PHE A 73 -13.58 18.53 8.00
N SER A 74 -13.03 17.71 7.09
CA SER A 74 -11.93 16.81 7.39
C SER A 74 -10.58 17.51 7.22
N TYR A 75 -9.65 17.20 8.12
CA TYR A 75 -8.27 17.69 8.10
C TYR A 75 -7.32 16.50 8.10
N HIS A 76 -6.09 16.73 7.61
CA HIS A 76 -5.05 15.72 7.37
C HIS A 76 -5.41 14.79 6.20
N GLY A 77 -5.27 13.48 6.36
CA GLY A 77 -5.40 12.55 5.25
C GLY A 77 -4.66 11.24 5.47
N VAL A 78 -4.08 10.78 4.37
CA VAL A 78 -3.36 9.52 4.26
C VAL A 78 -1.95 9.79 3.74
N ALA A 79 -0.99 9.04 4.24
CA ALA A 79 0.37 8.97 3.71
C ALA A 79 0.71 7.50 3.43
N ILE A 80 1.10 7.20 2.20
CA ILE A 80 1.61 5.87 1.81
C ILE A 80 3.10 6.04 1.50
N ASN A 81 3.95 5.25 2.15
CA ASN A 81 5.38 5.27 1.90
C ASN A 81 5.67 4.55 0.57
N LEU A 82 5.93 5.30 -0.50
CA LEU A 82 6.21 4.73 -1.82
C LEU A 82 7.71 4.48 -2.03
N ASP A 83 8.48 5.55 -2.21
CA ASP A 83 9.95 5.54 -2.26
C ASP A 83 10.51 6.75 -1.50
N CYS A 84 10.39 6.73 -0.18
CA CYS A 84 10.86 7.80 0.69
C CYS A 84 12.01 7.33 1.60
N ASP A 85 12.74 8.29 2.17
CA ASP A 85 13.66 8.03 3.28
C ASP A 85 12.86 7.79 4.56
N LEU A 86 13.12 6.66 5.21
CA LEU A 86 12.46 6.23 6.43
C LEU A 86 13.27 6.54 7.69
N SER A 87 14.50 7.05 7.56
CA SER A 87 15.41 7.31 8.68
C SER A 87 14.81 8.24 9.75
N ALA A 88 13.98 9.19 9.34
CA ALA A 88 13.28 10.11 10.24
C ALA A 88 12.35 9.40 11.24
N PHE A 89 11.83 8.22 10.90
CA PHE A 89 10.98 7.45 11.81
C PHE A 89 11.75 6.84 12.99
N ASN A 90 13.07 6.66 12.87
CA ASN A 90 13.91 6.14 13.96
C ASN A 90 14.03 7.11 15.14
N ALA A 91 13.73 8.39 14.93
CA ALA A 91 13.76 9.42 15.96
C ALA A 91 12.45 9.55 16.75
N ILE A 92 11.40 8.80 16.39
CA ILE A 92 10.09 8.86 17.02
C ILE A 92 9.56 7.45 17.35
N ASN A 93 8.47 7.37 18.11
CA ASN A 93 7.69 6.14 18.27
C ASN A 93 6.47 6.21 17.33
N PRO A 94 6.52 5.62 16.13
CA PRO A 94 5.43 5.72 15.17
C PRO A 94 4.15 5.14 15.79
N CYS A 95 3.08 5.95 15.80
CA CYS A 95 1.77 5.55 16.32
C CYS A 95 1.74 5.15 17.81
N GLY A 96 2.73 5.61 18.59
CA GLY A 96 2.82 5.32 20.02
C GLY A 96 3.44 3.95 20.34
N TYR A 97 3.87 3.17 19.35
CA TYR A 97 4.54 1.89 19.56
C TYR A 97 6.06 2.05 19.43
N ALA A 98 6.78 1.72 20.49
CA ALA A 98 8.24 1.68 20.45
C ALA A 98 8.72 0.60 19.49
N GLY A 99 9.70 0.93 18.64
CA GLY A 99 10.31 -0.03 17.70
C GLY A 99 9.43 -0.44 16.51
N MET A 100 8.37 0.31 16.19
CA MET A 100 7.56 0.02 15.00
C MET A 100 8.38 0.21 13.71
N GLN A 101 8.71 -0.90 13.03
CA GLN A 101 9.35 -0.84 11.73
C GLN A 101 8.42 -0.16 10.70
N MET A 102 8.95 0.84 10.01
CA MET A 102 8.31 1.44 8.86
C MET A 102 8.83 0.80 7.58
N LEU A 103 7.95 0.68 6.60
CA LEU A 103 8.22 0.07 5.30
C LEU A 103 7.80 1.02 4.19
N ARG A 104 8.32 0.80 2.99
CA ARG A 104 7.97 1.53 1.77
C ARG A 104 7.75 0.57 0.60
N LEU A 105 6.90 0.95 -0.34
CA LEU A 105 6.49 0.09 -1.46
C LEU A 105 7.66 -0.29 -2.37
N ALA A 106 8.63 0.60 -2.57
CA ALA A 106 9.81 0.39 -3.40
C ALA A 106 10.70 -0.78 -2.96
N ASP A 107 10.58 -1.24 -1.71
CA ASP A 107 11.31 -2.41 -1.21
C ASP A 107 10.65 -3.73 -1.65
N PHE A 108 9.40 -3.68 -2.15
CA PHE A 108 8.59 -4.85 -2.53
C PHE A 108 8.07 -4.83 -3.97
N ALA A 109 8.07 -3.68 -4.63
CA ALA A 109 7.65 -3.51 -6.02
C ALA A 109 8.58 -2.53 -6.76
N ALA A 110 8.80 -2.75 -8.05
CA ALA A 110 9.60 -1.84 -8.87
C ALA A 110 8.88 -0.49 -9.02
N MET A 111 9.55 0.59 -8.62
CA MET A 111 9.05 1.97 -8.71
C MET A 111 9.87 2.77 -9.74
N ASP A 112 9.20 3.55 -10.58
CA ASP A 112 9.84 4.43 -11.55
C ASP A 112 10.19 5.76 -10.88
N LYS A 113 11.50 6.05 -10.83
CA LYS A 113 12.06 7.27 -10.24
C LYS A 113 11.97 8.49 -11.16
N GLN A 114 11.58 8.32 -12.43
CA GLN A 114 11.71 9.36 -13.47
C GLN A 114 10.51 10.32 -13.59
N ALA A 115 9.48 10.21 -12.76
CA ALA A 115 8.23 10.96 -12.97
C ALA A 115 8.25 12.43 -12.48
N GLN A 116 9.15 12.83 -11.59
CA GLN A 116 9.14 14.20 -11.03
C GLN A 116 9.88 15.25 -11.89
N ASP A 117 10.88 14.86 -12.68
CA ASP A 117 11.71 15.83 -13.42
C ASP A 117 11.29 16.02 -14.89
N LYS A 118 10.33 15.22 -15.39
CA LYS A 118 10.00 15.22 -16.82
C LYS A 118 9.01 16.30 -17.25
N GLN A 119 8.43 17.05 -16.32
CA GLN A 119 7.48 18.12 -16.63
C GLN A 119 8.14 19.36 -17.27
N LEU A 120 9.49 19.43 -17.30
CA LEU A 120 10.23 20.45 -18.06
C LEU A 120 10.84 19.95 -19.40
N ALA A 121 10.70 18.66 -19.75
CA ALA A 121 11.32 18.08 -20.96
C ALA A 121 10.32 17.43 -21.94
N ALA A 122 9.04 17.77 -21.86
CA ALA A 122 8.00 17.24 -22.73
C ALA A 122 7.93 17.96 -24.10
N GLN A 123 9.05 18.15 -24.79
CA GLN A 123 9.09 18.56 -26.21
C GLN A 123 10.34 18.05 -26.95
N ALA A 124 10.82 16.82 -26.71
CA ALA A 124 11.72 16.12 -27.64
C ALA A 124 11.97 14.69 -27.19
N ALA A 125 11.21 13.73 -27.74
CA ALA A 125 11.63 12.35 -28.03
C ALA A 125 10.40 11.48 -28.28
N GLU A 126 9.81 11.64 -29.47
CA GLU A 126 9.11 10.53 -30.11
C GLU A 126 10.17 9.51 -30.57
N GLN A 127 9.82 8.22 -30.48
CA GLN A 127 10.52 7.07 -31.06
C GLN A 127 11.66 6.42 -30.25
N SER A 128 11.28 5.70 -29.19
CA SER A 128 11.82 4.36 -28.93
C SER A 128 10.90 3.62 -27.97
N MET A 129 10.31 2.51 -28.42
CA MET A 129 9.48 1.62 -27.60
C MET A 129 10.31 1.07 -26.43
N PRO A 130 10.00 1.39 -25.16
CA PRO A 130 10.67 0.75 -24.05
C PRO A 130 10.06 -0.64 -23.84
N ALA A 131 10.90 -1.64 -23.62
CA ALA A 131 10.44 -2.91 -23.08
C ALA A 131 9.58 -2.62 -21.84
N MET A 132 8.33 -3.13 -21.81
CA MET A 132 7.39 -2.96 -20.71
C MET A 132 7.97 -3.54 -19.42
N THR A 133 8.78 -2.75 -18.74
CA THR A 133 9.18 -3.00 -17.37
C THR A 133 7.98 -2.56 -16.57
N ASN A 134 7.17 -3.51 -16.09
CA ASN A 134 6.03 -3.19 -15.23
C ASN A 134 6.63 -2.50 -14.01
N CYS A 135 6.51 -1.17 -13.94
CA CYS A 135 7.13 -0.33 -12.93
C CYS A 135 6.06 0.68 -12.48
N LEU A 136 5.89 0.86 -11.18
CA LEU A 136 4.86 1.74 -10.63
C LEU A 136 5.36 3.17 -10.53
N SER A 137 4.57 4.14 -10.97
CA SER A 137 4.81 5.56 -10.72
C SER A 137 3.97 6.07 -9.54
N TYR A 138 4.38 7.20 -8.96
CA TYR A 138 3.61 7.88 -7.91
C TYR A 138 2.19 8.23 -8.38
N GLU A 139 2.06 8.70 -9.62
CA GLU A 139 0.77 9.04 -10.24
C GLU A 139 -0.12 7.80 -10.38
N GLN A 140 0.43 6.68 -10.84
CA GLN A 140 -0.33 5.43 -10.96
C GLN A 140 -0.85 4.94 -9.62
N VAL A 141 -0.02 4.95 -8.57
CA VAL A 141 -0.45 4.53 -7.23
C VAL A 141 -1.51 5.49 -6.66
N THR A 142 -1.34 6.79 -6.90
CA THR A 142 -2.29 7.83 -6.49
C THR A 142 -3.63 7.67 -7.18
N GLN A 143 -3.62 7.47 -8.51
CA GLN A 143 -4.84 7.27 -9.30
C GLN A 143 -5.57 5.99 -8.88
N LYS A 144 -4.83 4.89 -8.65
CA LYS A 144 -5.40 3.65 -8.10
C LYS A 144 -6.12 3.90 -6.78
N LEU A 145 -5.56 4.72 -5.89
CA LEU A 145 -6.20 5.07 -4.63
C LEU A 145 -7.47 5.90 -4.82
N ILE A 146 -7.42 6.93 -5.66
CA ILE A 146 -8.58 7.79 -5.97
C ILE A 146 -9.71 6.95 -6.57
N ASP A 147 -9.41 6.15 -7.59
CA ASP A 147 -10.39 5.29 -8.27
C ASP A 147 -11.02 4.29 -7.29
N ASN A 148 -10.21 3.73 -6.41
CA ASN A 148 -10.66 2.76 -5.43
C ASN A 148 -11.60 3.40 -4.39
N ILE A 149 -11.33 4.65 -3.97
CA ILE A 149 -12.22 5.43 -3.10
C ILE A 149 -13.52 5.79 -3.85
N ALA A 150 -13.43 6.25 -5.10
CA ALA A 150 -14.58 6.58 -5.92
C ALA A 150 -15.49 5.37 -6.15
N LYS A 151 -14.93 4.20 -6.44
CA LYS A 151 -15.67 2.93 -6.57
C LYS A 151 -16.40 2.54 -5.28
N ARG A 152 -15.82 2.81 -4.10
CA ARG A 152 -16.50 2.61 -2.82
C ARG A 152 -17.64 3.59 -2.62
N HIS A 153 -17.43 4.87 -2.95
CA HIS A 153 -18.46 5.89 -2.87
C HIS A 153 -19.66 5.58 -3.79
N ALA A 154 -19.38 5.08 -5.00
CA ALA A 154 -20.39 4.64 -5.96
C ALA A 154 -21.04 3.29 -5.62
N GLY A 155 -20.62 2.62 -4.54
CA GLY A 155 -21.18 1.33 -4.11
C GLY A 155 -20.67 0.12 -4.90
N HIS A 156 -19.73 0.27 -5.83
CA HIS A 156 -19.13 -0.83 -6.59
C HIS A 156 -18.22 -1.72 -5.74
N ILE A 157 -17.64 -1.16 -4.67
CA ILE A 157 -16.87 -1.92 -3.68
C ILE A 157 -17.56 -1.74 -2.33
N LYS A 158 -18.04 -2.84 -1.75
CA LYS A 158 -18.70 -2.83 -0.45
C LYS A 158 -17.73 -2.41 0.66
N LEU A 159 -18.19 -1.55 1.56
CA LEU A 159 -17.46 -1.20 2.77
C LEU A 159 -17.43 -2.40 3.72
N ARG A 160 -16.27 -2.68 4.33
CA ARG A 160 -16.13 -3.73 5.34
C ARG A 160 -17.01 -3.38 6.53
N ALA A 161 -17.77 -4.37 7.01
CA ALA A 161 -18.53 -4.21 8.24
C ALA A 161 -17.56 -3.98 9.41
N LEU A 162 -17.83 -2.97 10.21
CA LEU A 162 -17.16 -2.80 11.50
C LEU A 162 -17.80 -3.82 12.45
N ALA A 163 -17.02 -4.79 12.94
CA ALA A 163 -17.52 -5.61 14.03
C ALA A 163 -17.76 -4.71 15.26
N PRO A 164 -18.78 -5.02 16.07
CA PRO A 164 -19.01 -4.29 17.32
C PRO A 164 -17.75 -4.32 18.20
N LYS A 165 -17.54 -3.23 18.94
CA LYS A 165 -16.46 -3.12 19.93
C LYS A 165 -16.74 -4.00 21.13
#